data_AF-A0A0K1JHK0-F1
#
_entry.id   AF-A0A0K1JHK0-F1
#
_cell.length_a   1.000
_cell.length_b   1.000
_cell.length_c   1.000
_cell.angle_alpha   90.00
_cell.angle_beta   90.00
_cell.angle_gamma   90.00
#
_symmetry.space_group_name_H-M   'P 1'
#
loop_
_entity.id
_entity.type
_entity.pdbx_description
1 polymer ?
#
loop_
_entity_poly.entity_id
_entity_poly.type
_entity_poly.pdbx_seq_one_letter_code
_entity_poly.pdbx_strand_id
1 'polypeptide(L)'
;MAHPTTPKAVPSSSLNARQELLVWVVADLGFLAILLVLSAVFAPDDSSFPGPDWLTAPILGWIVGHIVAAVVRPQKITTPSLAVLAVGVVLVALCSVVFQGDWVAFGRGVAGFVIGLGGGILILRAWLAQRHS
;
A
#
# COMPACT_ATOMS: atom_id res chain seq x y z
N MET A 1 11.97 -32.61 -17.13
CA MET A 1 12.66 -31.85 -16.07
C MET A 1 11.78 -30.66 -15.74
N ALA A 2 11.18 -30.64 -14.54
CA ALA A 2 10.34 -29.51 -14.13
C ALA A 2 11.26 -28.32 -13.85
N HIS A 3 11.15 -27.25 -14.63
CA HIS A 3 11.76 -25.98 -14.28
C HIS A 3 11.23 -25.57 -12.91
N PRO A 4 12.09 -25.14 -11.96
CA PRO A 4 11.62 -24.56 -10.72
C PRO A 4 10.88 -23.27 -11.08
N THR A 5 9.55 -23.33 -11.15
CA THR A 5 8.70 -22.17 -11.33
C THR A 5 8.80 -21.35 -10.06
N THR A 6 9.60 -20.30 -10.09
CA THR A 6 9.62 -19.28 -9.07
C THR A 6 8.18 -18.80 -8.84
N PRO A 7 7.70 -18.77 -7.58
CA PRO A 7 6.31 -18.43 -7.31
C PRO A 7 6.04 -16.99 -7.72
N LYS A 8 5.12 -16.81 -8.69
CA LYS A 8 4.59 -15.50 -9.10
C LYS A 8 3.98 -14.77 -7.89
N ALA A 9 3.92 -13.43 -7.96
CA ALA A 9 3.21 -12.67 -6.94
C ALA A 9 1.72 -13.07 -6.91
N VAL A 10 1.14 -13.35 -8.08
CA VAL A 10 -0.20 -13.96 -8.22
C VAL A 10 -0.10 -15.23 -9.09
N PRO A 11 -0.24 -16.43 -8.51
CA PRO A 11 -0.13 -17.69 -9.26
C PRO A 11 -1.15 -17.83 -10.41
N SER A 12 -2.29 -17.15 -10.33
CA SER A 12 -3.37 -17.21 -11.34
C SER A 12 -3.27 -16.17 -12.46
N SER A 13 -2.25 -15.31 -12.45
CA SER A 13 -2.12 -14.21 -13.41
C SER A 13 -1.42 -14.67 -14.70
N SER A 14 -2.03 -14.34 -15.85
CA SER A 14 -1.44 -14.54 -17.19
C SER A 14 -0.35 -13.51 -17.51
N LEU A 15 -0.15 -12.51 -16.66
CA LEU A 15 0.84 -11.45 -16.86
C LEU A 15 2.25 -12.00 -16.66
N ASN A 16 3.20 -11.43 -17.41
CA ASN A 16 4.62 -11.65 -17.17
C ASN A 16 5.07 -10.84 -15.94
N ALA A 17 6.22 -11.19 -15.37
CA ALA A 17 6.69 -10.58 -14.12
C ALA A 17 6.89 -9.04 -14.22
N ARG A 18 7.16 -8.51 -15.43
CA ARG A 18 7.25 -7.06 -15.71
C ARG A 18 5.91 -6.36 -15.64
N GLN A 19 4.89 -6.96 -16.23
CA GLN A 19 3.51 -6.49 -16.18
C GLN A 19 2.97 -6.57 -14.75
N GLU A 20 3.24 -7.64 -14.00
CA GLU A 20 2.83 -7.73 -12.59
C GLU A 20 3.45 -6.61 -11.75
N LEU A 21 4.76 -6.34 -11.89
CA LEU A 21 5.40 -5.23 -11.19
C LEU A 21 4.75 -3.89 -11.52
N LEU A 22 4.51 -3.62 -12.81
CA LEU A 22 3.87 -2.38 -13.23
C LEU A 22 2.46 -2.24 -12.66
N VAL A 23 1.67 -3.32 -12.67
CA VAL A 23 0.32 -3.32 -12.08
C VAL A 23 0.37 -2.97 -10.60
N TRP A 24 1.32 -3.55 -9.84
CA TRP A 24 1.42 -3.28 -8.40
C TRP A 24 1.93 -1.88 -8.09
N VAL A 25 2.87 -1.35 -8.88
CA VAL A 25 3.33 0.04 -8.75
C VAL A 25 2.19 1.01 -9.08
N VAL A 26 1.45 0.78 -10.17
CA VAL A 26 0.32 1.63 -10.55
C VAL A 26 -0.80 1.57 -9.52
N ALA A 27 -1.11 0.38 -9.00
CA ALA A 27 -2.11 0.21 -7.96
C ALA A 27 -1.72 0.95 -6.67
N ASP A 28 -0.47 0.78 -6.21
CA ASP A 28 0.05 1.43 -5.01
C ASP A 28 -0.02 2.97 -5.09
N LEU A 29 0.47 3.54 -6.20
CA LEU A 29 0.36 4.97 -6.46
C LEU A 29 -1.10 5.43 -6.60
N GLY A 30 -1.96 4.61 -7.22
CA GLY A 30 -3.39 4.87 -7.35
C GLY A 30 -4.09 4.94 -6.00
N PHE A 31 -3.80 4.02 -5.08
CA PHE A 31 -4.37 4.06 -3.73
C PHE A 31 -3.88 5.25 -2.93
N LEU A 32 -2.59 5.59 -3.03
CA LEU A 32 -2.07 6.80 -2.40
C LEU A 32 -2.76 8.05 -2.95
N ALA A 33 -2.92 8.16 -4.27
CA ALA A 33 -3.61 9.30 -4.90
C ALA A 33 -5.07 9.41 -4.44
N ILE A 34 -5.80 8.28 -4.37
CA ILE A 34 -7.17 8.25 -3.83
C ILE A 34 -7.18 8.72 -2.38
N LEU A 35 -6.26 8.23 -1.54
CA LEU A 35 -6.17 8.64 -0.14
C LEU A 35 -5.88 10.14 0.00
N LEU A 36 -5.02 10.71 -0.85
CA LEU A 36 -4.72 12.14 -0.85
C LEU A 36 -5.92 12.97 -1.29
N VAL A 37 -6.66 12.54 -2.32
CA VAL A 37 -7.90 13.20 -2.76
C VAL A 37 -8.95 13.14 -1.66
N LEU A 38 -9.17 11.98 -1.03
CA LEU A 38 -10.09 11.85 0.09
C LEU A 38 -9.65 12.72 1.27
N SER A 39 -8.35 12.77 1.55
CA SER A 39 -7.81 13.63 2.61
C SER A 39 -8.09 15.10 2.33
N ALA A 40 -8.06 15.52 1.06
CA ALA A 40 -8.35 16.88 0.61
C ALA A 40 -9.82 17.24 0.61
N VAL A 41 -10.69 16.32 0.20
CA VAL A 41 -12.14 16.54 0.20
C VAL A 41 -12.68 16.59 1.63
N PHE A 42 -12.15 15.74 2.52
CA PHE A 42 -12.61 15.64 3.90
C PHE A 42 -11.63 16.28 4.89
N ALA A 43 -11.04 17.44 4.57
CA ALA A 43 -10.08 18.10 5.45
C ALA A 43 -10.67 18.30 6.87
N PRO A 44 -9.90 18.07 7.94
CA PRO A 44 -10.40 18.27 9.31
C PRO A 44 -10.77 19.74 9.52
N ASP A 45 -12.00 20.01 9.97
CA ASP A 45 -12.55 21.36 10.15
C ASP A 45 -11.81 22.18 11.22
N ASP A 46 -11.16 21.53 12.20
CA ASP A 46 -10.55 22.16 13.37
C ASP A 46 -9.15 21.59 13.70
N SER A 47 -8.22 21.50 12.73
CA SER A 47 -6.85 21.09 13.09
C SER A 47 -6.11 22.21 13.81
N SER A 48 -5.76 21.97 15.08
CA SER A 48 -4.93 22.84 15.92
C SER A 48 -3.48 23.04 15.42
N PHE A 49 -3.08 22.31 14.38
CA PHE A 49 -1.79 22.44 13.70
C PHE A 49 -1.89 23.31 12.44
N PRO A 50 -1.07 24.38 12.30
CA PRO A 50 -1.12 25.25 11.13
C PRO A 50 -0.39 24.63 9.93
N GLY A 51 -1.14 24.17 8.92
CA GLY A 51 -0.60 23.74 7.63
C GLY A 51 -1.32 22.53 7.01
N PRO A 52 -0.95 22.10 5.78
CA PRO A 52 -1.49 20.91 5.13
C PRO A 52 -0.94 19.61 5.76
N ASP A 53 -0.73 19.55 7.08
CA ASP A 53 -0.16 18.40 7.79
C ASP A 53 -1.03 17.14 7.65
N TRP A 54 -2.31 17.36 7.42
CA TRP A 54 -3.28 16.33 7.11
C TRP A 54 -3.07 15.67 5.73
N LEU A 55 -2.21 16.23 4.86
CA LEU A 55 -1.69 15.60 3.63
C LEU A 55 -0.30 14.97 3.83
N THR A 56 0.51 15.45 4.78
CA THR A 56 1.84 14.89 5.02
C THR A 56 1.78 13.57 5.77
N ALA A 57 0.84 13.42 6.71
CA ALA A 57 0.64 12.18 7.46
C ALA A 57 0.44 10.92 6.57
N PRO A 58 -0.47 10.89 5.57
CA PRO A 58 -0.63 9.73 4.70
C PRO A 58 0.61 9.45 3.85
N ILE A 59 1.33 10.47 3.41
CA ILE A 59 2.58 10.31 2.64
C ILE A 59 3.67 9.69 3.51
N LEU A 60 3.87 10.23 4.72
CA LEU A 60 4.84 9.70 5.68
C LEU A 60 4.52 8.25 6.06
N GLY A 61 3.24 7.96 6.33
CA GLY A 61 2.77 6.60 6.53
C GLY A 61 3.17 5.69 5.38
N TRP A 62 2.83 6.07 4.14
CA TRP A 62 3.15 5.29 2.94
C TRP A 62 4.65 5.01 2.77
N ILE A 63 5.50 6.03 2.94
CA ILE A 63 6.96 5.87 2.90
C ILE A 63 7.43 4.88 3.98
N VAL A 64 6.97 5.05 5.22
CA VAL A 64 7.31 4.13 6.33
C VAL A 64 6.83 2.71 6.03
N GLY A 65 5.65 2.55 5.43
CA GLY A 65 5.13 1.27 4.96
C GLY A 65 6.06 0.58 3.97
N HIS A 66 6.58 1.31 2.97
CA HIS A 66 7.57 0.80 2.01
C HIS A 66 8.87 0.36 2.69
N ILE A 67 9.36 1.15 3.64
CA ILE A 67 10.57 0.82 4.41
C ILE A 67 10.36 -0.47 5.20
N VAL A 68 9.23 -0.59 5.91
CA VAL A 68 8.91 -1.80 6.68
C VAL A 68 8.74 -3.01 5.74
N ALA A 69 8.07 -2.85 4.61
CA ALA A 69 7.93 -3.91 3.62
C ALA A 69 9.28 -4.47 3.14
N ALA A 70 10.29 -3.60 2.98
CA ALA A 70 11.64 -4.01 2.61
C ALA A 70 12.35 -4.81 3.72
N VAL A 71 12.09 -4.50 4.99
CA VAL A 71 12.72 -5.17 6.14
C VAL A 71 12.08 -6.54 6.45
N VAL A 72 10.76 -6.70 6.26
CA VAL A 72 9.98 -7.88 6.72
C VAL A 72 10.22 -9.15 5.86
N ARG A 73 11.12 -9.12 4.88
CA ARG A 73 11.44 -10.27 3.98
C ARG A 73 10.18 -10.85 3.31
N PRO A 74 9.57 -10.11 2.36
CA PRO A 74 8.26 -10.41 1.79
C PRO A 74 8.18 -11.73 1.01
N GLN A 75 9.32 -12.36 0.74
CA GLN A 75 9.45 -13.69 0.13
C GLN A 75 8.79 -14.80 0.96
N LYS A 76 8.65 -14.63 2.28
CA LYS A 76 8.03 -15.61 3.17
C LYS A 76 6.52 -15.44 3.32
N ILE A 77 5.96 -14.35 2.79
CA ILE A 77 4.53 -14.02 2.92
C ILE A 77 3.78 -14.65 1.74
N THR A 78 3.07 -15.75 2.01
CA THR A 78 2.27 -16.50 1.03
C THR A 78 0.87 -15.93 0.83
N THR A 79 0.55 -14.81 1.50
CA THR A 79 -0.77 -14.20 1.45
C THR A 79 -1.18 -13.88 0.01
N PRO A 80 -2.41 -14.24 -0.40
CA PRO A 80 -2.92 -13.92 -1.73
C PRO A 80 -2.99 -12.41 -1.92
N SER A 81 -2.44 -11.90 -3.02
CA SER A 81 -2.24 -10.47 -3.28
C SER A 81 -3.55 -9.67 -3.29
N LEU A 82 -4.64 -10.31 -3.70
CA LEU A 82 -5.99 -9.76 -3.61
C LEU A 82 -6.48 -9.55 -2.17
N ALA A 83 -6.06 -10.40 -1.23
CA ALA A 83 -6.40 -10.21 0.18
C ALA A 83 -5.62 -9.04 0.79
N VAL A 84 -4.37 -8.83 0.37
CA VAL A 84 -3.57 -7.67 0.79
C VAL A 84 -4.23 -6.37 0.30
N LEU A 85 -4.68 -6.34 -0.95
CA LEU A 85 -5.47 -5.24 -1.51
C LEU A 85 -6.78 -5.00 -0.77
N ALA A 86 -7.58 -6.05 -0.58
CA ALA A 86 -8.91 -5.94 0.04
C ALA A 86 -8.80 -5.45 1.48
N VAL A 87 -7.84 -5.96 2.24
CA VAL A 87 -7.57 -5.51 3.62
C VAL A 87 -7.10 -4.05 3.62
N GLY A 88 -6.25 -3.64 2.67
CA GLY A 88 -5.80 -2.27 2.53
C GLY A 88 -6.96 -1.30 2.26
N VAL A 89 -7.83 -1.62 1.30
CA VAL A 89 -9.02 -0.80 0.99
C VAL A 89 -9.98 -0.72 2.18
N VAL A 90 -10.24 -1.84 2.86
CA VAL A 90 -11.11 -1.87 4.04
C VAL A 90 -10.52 -1.05 5.19
N LEU A 91 -9.21 -1.15 5.44
CA LEU A 91 -8.55 -0.36 6.48
C LEU A 91 -8.55 1.13 6.15
N VAL A 92 -8.31 1.51 4.90
CA VAL A 92 -8.36 2.91 4.45
C VAL A 92 -9.76 3.48 4.66
N ALA A 93 -10.79 2.74 4.24
CA ALA A 93 -12.19 3.15 4.44
C ALA A 93 -12.55 3.26 5.93
N LEU A 94 -12.15 2.29 6.75
CA LEU A 94 -12.38 2.33 8.20
C LEU A 94 -11.62 3.49 8.87
N CYS A 95 -10.36 3.74 8.50
CA CYS A 95 -9.60 4.87 9.05
C CYS A 95 -10.20 6.22 8.68
N SER A 96 -10.86 6.31 7.52
CA SER A 96 -11.53 7.54 7.08
C SER A 96 -12.83 7.83 7.85
N VAL A 97 -13.45 6.79 8.42
CA VAL A 97 -14.77 6.90 9.09
C VAL A 97 -14.65 6.88 10.62
N VAL A 98 -13.67 6.15 11.16
CA VAL A 98 -13.51 5.91 12.60
C VAL A 98 -12.77 7.04 13.32
N PHE A 99 -11.80 7.68 12.67
CA PHE A 99 -11.01 8.74 13.30
C PHE A 99 -11.64 10.11 13.03
N GLN A 100 -11.97 10.84 14.11
CA GLN A 100 -12.56 12.18 14.07
C GLN A 100 -11.72 13.16 14.91
N GLY A 101 -11.83 14.46 14.62
CA GLY A 101 -11.06 15.52 15.30
C GLY A 101 -9.54 15.39 15.08
N ASP A 102 -8.74 15.57 16.14
CA ASP A 102 -7.27 15.52 16.08
C ASP A 102 -6.71 14.15 15.62
N TRP A 103 -7.49 13.07 15.74
CA TRP A 103 -7.07 11.73 15.35
C TRP A 103 -7.17 11.47 13.84
N VAL A 104 -7.80 12.37 13.07
CA VAL A 104 -7.94 12.23 11.60
C VAL A 104 -6.57 12.14 10.93
N ALA A 105 -5.62 12.98 11.33
CA ALA A 105 -4.27 12.95 10.77
C ALA A 105 -3.55 11.62 11.05
N PHE A 106 -3.70 11.10 12.28
CA PHE A 106 -3.16 9.79 12.64
C PHE A 106 -3.80 8.66 11.83
N GLY A 107 -5.13 8.66 11.70
CA GLY A 107 -5.86 7.68 10.88
C GLY A 107 -5.41 7.68 9.42
N ARG A 108 -5.19 8.87 8.83
CA ARG A 108 -4.63 9.00 7.48
C ARG A 108 -3.21 8.48 7.37
N GLY A 109 -2.37 8.73 8.38
CA GLY A 109 -1.03 8.15 8.47
C GLY A 109 -1.04 6.63 8.52
N VAL A 110 -1.92 6.04 9.32
CA VAL A 110 -2.11 4.57 9.38
C VAL A 110 -2.59 4.03 8.03
N ALA A 111 -3.56 4.70 7.38
CA ALA A 111 -4.04 4.32 6.06
C ALA A 111 -2.90 4.34 5.02
N GLY A 112 -2.10 5.40 5.01
CA GLY A 112 -0.90 5.50 4.17
C GLY A 112 0.08 4.35 4.43
N PHE A 113 0.37 4.08 5.71
CA PHE A 113 1.25 2.98 6.12
C PHE A 113 0.79 1.62 5.60
N VAL A 114 -0.50 1.34 5.68
CA VAL A 114 -1.07 0.06 5.22
C VAL A 114 -0.98 -0.08 3.71
N ILE A 115 -1.27 0.99 2.95
CA ILE A 115 -1.09 1.03 1.50
C ILE A 115 0.38 0.74 1.18
N GLY A 116 1.30 1.48 1.78
CA GLY A 116 2.73 1.31 1.50
C GLY A 116 3.25 -0.08 1.90
N LEU A 117 2.83 -0.62 3.04
CA LEU A 117 3.22 -1.96 3.45
C LEU A 117 2.72 -3.01 2.46
N GLY A 118 1.45 -2.94 2.06
CA GLY A 118 0.85 -3.87 1.11
C GLY A 118 1.43 -3.76 -0.30
N GLY A 119 1.49 -2.54 -0.84
CA GLY A 119 2.08 -2.22 -2.13
C GLY A 119 3.55 -2.59 -2.18
N GLY A 120 4.34 -2.17 -1.19
CA GLY A 120 5.76 -2.51 -1.05
C GLY A 120 6.01 -4.01 -1.04
N ILE A 121 5.21 -4.80 -0.29
CA ILE A 121 5.34 -6.28 -0.28
C ILE A 121 5.12 -6.86 -1.68
N LEU A 122 4.08 -6.43 -2.38
CA LEU A 122 3.72 -6.94 -3.71
C LEU A 122 4.72 -6.51 -4.79
N ILE A 123 5.16 -5.26 -4.76
CA ILE A 123 6.21 -4.71 -5.64
C ILE A 123 7.51 -5.47 -5.45
N LEU A 124 7.96 -5.67 -4.20
CA LEU A 124 9.21 -6.39 -3.93
C LEU A 124 9.11 -7.85 -4.37
N ARG A 125 7.97 -8.52 -4.13
CA ARG A 125 7.73 -9.89 -4.61
C ARG A 125 7.79 -9.98 -6.14
N ALA A 126 7.11 -9.08 -6.85
CA ALA A 126 7.12 -9.06 -8.32
C ALA A 126 8.52 -8.74 -8.89
N TRP A 127 9.25 -7.83 -8.25
CA TRP A 127 10.62 -7.48 -8.65
C TRP A 127 11.62 -8.62 -8.43
N LEU A 128 11.51 -9.33 -7.30
CA LEU A 128 12.33 -10.51 -7.05
C LEU A 128 12.00 -11.63 -8.04
N ALA A 129 10.71 -11.84 -8.36
CA ALA A 129 10.31 -12.80 -9.38
C ALA A 129 10.93 -12.48 -10.75
N GLN A 130 11.00 -11.20 -11.15
CA GLN A 130 11.69 -10.79 -12.39
C GLN A 130 13.19 -11.12 -12.39
N ARG A 131 13.89 -10.93 -11.26
CA ARG A 131 15.34 -11.19 -11.18
C ARG A 131 15.71 -12.66 -11.30
N HIS A 132 14.75 -13.56 -11.06
CA HIS A 132 14.93 -15.01 -11.14
C HIS A 132 14.21 -15.63 -12.34
N SER A 133 13.65 -14.81 -13.25
CA SER A 133 13.06 -15.22 -14.53
C SER A 133 14.06 -15.02 -15.66
#